data_AF-A0A0K6IL50-F1
#
_entry.id   AF-A0A0K6IL50-F1
#
_cell.length_a   1.000
_cell.length_b   1.000
_cell.length_c   1.000
_cell.angle_alpha   90.00
_cell.angle_beta   90.00
_cell.angle_gamma   90.00
#
_symmetry.space_group_name_H-M   'P 1'
#
loop_
_entity.id
_entity.type
_entity.pdbx_description
1 polymer ?
#
loop_
_entity_poly.entity_id
_entity_poly.type
_entity_poly.pdbx_seq_one_letter_code
_entity_poly.pdbx_strand_id
1 'polypeptide(L)'
;MGATETALVKQDKDSFINQLKDIYEHSTWLAEALYEQRDTLTKHPDGIRVAVTQAMHDIVEAADHSTQLALLRAHPDLAGKAALAGELTDASTSEQAGAGLDQLTPPELERFLALNFSYHDKFGFPFIMAVKGATKDQILEGFEARLPNDVATEFRRALNEVHKIAGFRLAALPNALWGK
;
A
#
# COMPACT_ATOMS: atom_id res chain seq x y z
N MET A 1 18.55 -28.73 -1.16
CA MET A 1 17.33 -29.05 -0.39
C MET A 1 16.67 -27.74 -0.04
N GLY A 2 15.75 -27.25 -0.88
CA GLY A 2 15.04 -26.00 -0.60
C GLY A 2 14.07 -26.23 0.55
N ALA A 3 14.14 -25.39 1.59
CA ALA A 3 13.16 -25.42 2.66
C ALA A 3 11.76 -25.33 2.04
N THR A 4 10.88 -26.27 2.35
CA THR A 4 9.48 -26.18 1.97
C THR A 4 8.92 -24.97 2.70
N GLU A 5 8.63 -23.88 1.98
CA GLU A 5 8.01 -22.70 2.58
C GLU A 5 6.71 -23.13 3.26
N THR A 6 6.64 -22.90 4.57
CA THR A 6 5.47 -23.26 5.36
C THR A 6 4.33 -22.32 4.98
N ALA A 7 3.13 -22.86 4.74
CA ALA A 7 1.94 -22.06 4.44
C ALA A 7 1.74 -20.99 5.52
N LEU A 8 1.36 -19.78 5.11
CA LEU A 8 1.31 -18.57 5.94
C LEU A 8 0.63 -18.80 7.30
N VAL A 9 -0.59 -19.34 7.30
CA VAL A 9 -1.41 -19.58 8.50
C VAL A 9 -0.85 -20.64 9.45
N LYS A 10 0.17 -21.41 9.04
CA LYS A 10 0.84 -22.42 9.87
C LYS A 10 2.17 -21.91 10.45
N GLN A 11 2.60 -20.71 10.08
CA GLN A 11 3.83 -20.13 10.59
C GLN A 11 3.64 -19.63 12.04
N ASP A 12 4.75 -19.52 12.76
CA ASP A 12 4.78 -18.80 14.03
C ASP A 12 4.47 -17.31 13.83
N LYS A 13 4.23 -16.59 14.94
CA LYS A 13 3.80 -15.19 14.92
C LYS A 13 4.79 -14.29 14.21
N ASP A 14 6.08 -14.42 14.51
CA ASP A 14 7.11 -13.55 13.96
C ASP A 14 7.27 -13.77 12.46
N SER A 15 7.27 -15.03 12.02
CA SER A 15 7.33 -15.39 10.60
C SER A 15 6.10 -14.87 9.84
N PHE A 16 4.89 -15.08 10.38
CA PHE A 16 3.65 -14.58 9.78
C PHE A 16 3.66 -13.05 9.62
N ILE A 17 4.04 -12.33 10.68
CA ILE A 17 4.12 -10.87 10.65
C ILE A 17 5.16 -10.42 9.62
N ASN A 18 6.33 -11.05 9.58
CA ASN A 18 7.38 -10.68 8.63
C ASN A 18 6.96 -10.86 7.16
N GLN A 19 6.08 -11.80 6.84
CA GLN A 19 5.54 -11.96 5.48
C GLN A 19 4.58 -10.84 5.07
N LEU A 20 3.90 -10.21 6.04
CA LEU A 20 2.78 -9.31 5.78
C LEU A 20 2.98 -7.85 6.22
N LYS A 21 4.04 -7.56 7.00
CA LYS A 21 4.27 -6.23 7.61
C LYS A 21 4.37 -5.08 6.62
N ASP A 22 4.77 -5.36 5.37
CA ASP A 22 4.97 -4.37 4.32
C ASP A 22 3.82 -4.37 3.28
N ILE A 23 2.77 -5.17 3.48
CA ILE A 23 1.60 -5.18 2.59
C ILE A 23 0.87 -3.83 2.63
N TYR A 24 0.76 -3.23 3.80
CA TYR A 24 0.38 -1.84 3.98
C TYR A 24 1.62 -1.09 4.45
N GLU A 25 1.93 0.05 3.84
CA GLU A 25 3.19 0.76 4.07
C GLU A 25 3.41 1.06 5.56
N HIS A 26 4.58 0.66 6.08
CA HIS A 26 5.01 0.85 7.47
C HIS A 26 3.93 0.53 8.53
N SER A 27 3.10 -0.51 8.28
CA SER A 27 1.89 -0.79 9.08
C SER A 27 1.87 -2.21 9.64
N THR A 28 2.91 -2.57 10.42
CA THR A 28 3.05 -3.90 11.07
C THR A 28 1.83 -4.27 11.93
N TRP A 29 1.16 -3.29 12.53
CA TRP A 29 -0.03 -3.48 13.36
C TRP A 29 -1.16 -4.24 12.64
N LEU A 30 -1.26 -4.13 11.31
CA LEU A 30 -2.24 -4.89 10.52
C LEU A 30 -1.94 -6.38 10.50
N ALA A 31 -0.66 -6.73 10.32
CA ALA A 31 -0.22 -8.12 10.33
C ALA A 31 -0.37 -8.73 11.74
N GLU A 32 -0.10 -7.95 12.78
CA GLU A 32 -0.33 -8.34 14.18
C GLU A 32 -1.81 -8.60 14.45
N ALA A 33 -2.70 -7.67 14.09
CA ALA A 33 -4.15 -7.82 14.27
C ALA A 33 -4.70 -9.01 13.47
N LEU A 34 -4.21 -9.21 12.25
CA LEU A 34 -4.59 -10.35 11.42
C LEU A 34 -4.17 -11.70 12.05
N TYR A 35 -2.98 -11.76 12.66
CA TYR A 35 -2.48 -12.98 13.29
C TYR A 35 -3.38 -13.48 14.43
N GLU A 36 -3.98 -12.56 15.19
CA GLU A 36 -4.90 -12.89 16.29
C GLU A 36 -6.17 -13.60 15.81
N GLN A 37 -6.56 -13.41 14.54
CA GLN A 37 -7.71 -14.08 13.93
C GLN A 37 -7.32 -15.14 12.88
N ARG A 38 -6.05 -15.54 12.80
CA ARG A 38 -5.53 -16.40 11.72
C ARG A 38 -6.27 -17.72 11.50
N ASP A 39 -6.82 -18.32 12.57
CA ASP A 39 -7.51 -19.61 12.48
C ASP A 39 -8.81 -19.51 11.69
N THR A 40 -9.44 -18.33 11.65
CA THR A 40 -10.66 -18.09 10.88
C THR A 40 -10.38 -18.02 9.37
N LEU A 41 -9.17 -17.61 8.98
CA LEU A 41 -8.75 -17.43 7.57
C LEU A 41 -8.80 -18.73 6.78
N THR A 42 -8.59 -19.87 7.45
CA THR A 42 -8.61 -21.21 6.83
C THR A 42 -9.99 -21.64 6.34
N LYS A 43 -11.06 -20.97 6.81
CA LYS A 43 -12.45 -21.35 6.54
C LYS A 43 -13.07 -20.61 5.34
N HIS A 44 -12.34 -19.67 4.73
CA HIS A 44 -12.87 -18.87 3.64
C HIS A 44 -13.06 -19.72 2.38
N PRO A 45 -14.25 -19.68 1.73
CA PRO A 45 -14.58 -20.54 0.58
C PRO A 45 -13.63 -20.35 -0.61
N ASP A 46 -13.17 -19.13 -0.84
CA ASP A 46 -12.27 -18.79 -1.95
C ASP A 46 -10.76 -18.93 -1.62
N GLY A 47 -10.45 -19.50 -0.44
CA GLY A 47 -9.09 -19.81 -0.01
C GLY A 47 -8.37 -18.69 0.76
N ILE A 48 -7.19 -19.03 1.29
CA ILE A 48 -6.44 -18.23 2.28
C ILE A 48 -6.09 -16.83 1.75
N ARG A 49 -5.67 -16.72 0.49
CA ARG A 49 -5.27 -15.41 -0.08
C ARG A 49 -6.43 -14.42 -0.12
N VAL A 50 -7.64 -14.88 -0.47
CA VAL A 50 -8.84 -14.04 -0.47
C VAL A 50 -9.21 -13.69 0.97
N ALA A 51 -9.15 -14.66 1.88
CA ALA A 51 -9.39 -14.45 3.31
C ALA A 51 -8.49 -13.36 3.90
N VAL A 52 -7.18 -13.41 3.62
CA VAL A 52 -6.18 -12.44 4.09
C VAL A 52 -6.46 -11.06 3.51
N THR A 53 -6.70 -10.97 2.19
CA THR A 53 -7.04 -9.70 1.54
C THR A 53 -8.25 -9.03 2.19
N GLN A 54 -9.34 -9.79 2.36
CA GLN A 54 -10.58 -9.29 2.95
C GLN A 54 -10.38 -8.91 4.43
N ALA A 55 -9.75 -9.77 5.23
CA ALA A 55 -9.56 -9.51 6.64
C ALA A 55 -8.66 -8.29 6.90
N MET A 56 -7.60 -8.07 6.12
CA MET A 56 -6.79 -6.86 6.26
C MET A 56 -7.55 -5.60 5.85
N HIS A 57 -8.36 -5.67 4.78
CA HIS A 57 -9.25 -4.58 4.40
C HIS A 57 -10.23 -4.24 5.54
N ASP A 58 -10.88 -5.24 6.12
CA ASP A 58 -11.86 -5.06 7.19
C ASP A 58 -11.23 -4.49 8.47
N ILE A 59 -9.99 -4.89 8.81
CA ILE A 59 -9.27 -4.32 9.95
C ILE A 59 -9.04 -2.80 9.74
N VAL A 60 -8.67 -2.38 8.54
CA VAL A 60 -8.48 -0.94 8.23
C VAL A 60 -9.81 -0.19 8.27
N GLU A 61 -10.87 -0.73 7.67
CA GLU A 61 -12.19 -0.07 7.66
C GLU A 61 -12.80 0.04 9.05
N ALA A 62 -12.52 -0.91 9.95
CA ALA A 62 -12.96 -0.87 11.34
C ALA A 62 -12.08 0.03 12.23
N ALA A 63 -10.89 0.43 11.77
CA ALA A 63 -10.00 1.30 12.54
C ALA A 63 -10.57 2.71 12.67
N ASP A 64 -10.20 3.40 13.76
CA ASP A 64 -10.62 4.78 13.93
C ASP A 64 -9.97 5.70 12.88
N HIS A 65 -10.57 6.89 12.69
CA HIS A 65 -10.11 7.86 11.72
C HIS A 65 -8.63 8.24 11.91
N SER A 66 -8.13 8.29 13.15
CA SER A 66 -6.75 8.66 13.43
C SER A 66 -5.75 7.60 12.96
N THR A 67 -6.11 6.33 13.12
CA THR A 67 -5.35 5.17 12.66
C THR A 67 -5.37 5.07 11.14
N GLN A 68 -6.52 5.29 10.51
CA GLN A 68 -6.63 5.38 9.05
C GLN A 68 -5.78 6.54 8.50
N LEU A 69 -5.83 7.71 9.12
CA LEU A 69 -5.01 8.84 8.72
C LEU A 69 -3.50 8.57 8.90
N ALA A 70 -3.11 7.90 9.98
CA ALA A 70 -1.72 7.50 10.20
C ALA A 70 -1.25 6.52 9.10
N LEU A 71 -2.09 5.58 8.69
CA LEU A 71 -1.82 4.68 7.57
C LEU A 71 -1.64 5.44 6.24
N LEU A 72 -2.49 6.43 5.94
CA LEU A 72 -2.30 7.26 4.74
C LEU A 72 -0.97 8.02 4.82
N ARG A 73 -0.65 8.62 5.97
CA ARG A 73 0.60 9.38 6.18
C ARG A 73 1.87 8.54 6.15
N ALA A 74 1.76 7.24 6.38
CA ALA A 74 2.88 6.31 6.28
C ALA A 74 3.38 6.11 4.84
N HIS A 75 2.55 6.45 3.84
CA HIS A 75 2.94 6.30 2.44
C HIS A 75 3.96 7.37 2.03
N PRO A 76 5.03 7.01 1.29
CA PRO A 76 5.92 7.99 0.72
C PRO A 76 5.23 8.73 -0.44
N ASP A 77 5.61 9.99 -0.63
CA ASP A 77 5.19 10.76 -1.81
C ASP A 77 5.71 10.11 -3.11
N LEU A 78 4.87 10.14 -4.16
CA LEU A 78 5.29 9.81 -5.52
C LEU A 78 6.31 10.83 -6.02
N ALA A 79 7.48 10.36 -6.45
CA ALA A 79 8.62 11.18 -6.82
C ALA A 79 9.05 12.20 -5.73
N GLY A 80 8.82 11.86 -4.47
CA GLY A 80 9.12 12.73 -3.33
C GLY A 80 10.56 12.62 -2.82
N LYS A 81 10.82 13.27 -1.67
CA LYS A 81 12.15 13.30 -1.04
C LYS A 81 12.70 11.91 -0.72
N ALA A 82 11.86 10.99 -0.24
CA ALA A 82 12.28 9.61 0.05
C ALA A 82 12.74 8.86 -1.21
N ALA A 83 12.09 9.10 -2.36
CA ALA A 83 12.52 8.57 -3.65
C ALA A 83 13.90 9.12 -4.05
N LEU A 84 14.08 10.44 -3.92
CA LEU A 84 15.35 11.10 -4.25
C LEU A 84 16.51 10.69 -3.32
N ALA A 85 16.21 10.37 -2.07
CA ALA A 85 17.19 9.91 -1.09
C ALA A 85 17.47 8.40 -1.16
N GLY A 86 16.71 7.63 -1.96
CA GLY A 86 16.82 6.17 -2.01
C GLY A 86 16.33 5.49 -0.71
N GLU A 87 15.41 6.13 0.00
CA GLU A 87 14.89 5.70 1.31
C GLU A 87 13.51 5.03 1.21
N LEU A 88 13.02 4.77 0.00
CA LEU A 88 11.78 4.03 -0.23
C LEU A 88 11.93 2.56 0.21
N THR A 89 10.83 1.95 0.65
CA THR A 89 10.76 0.50 0.79
C THR A 89 10.97 -0.19 -0.57
N ASP A 90 11.36 -1.46 -0.57
CA ASP A 90 11.54 -2.24 -1.82
C ASP A 90 10.26 -2.26 -2.66
N ALA A 91 9.10 -2.38 -2.00
CA ALA A 91 7.79 -2.34 -2.64
C ALA A 91 7.53 -0.97 -3.30
N SER A 92 7.68 0.12 -2.53
CA SER A 92 7.49 1.49 -3.05
C SER A 92 8.48 1.82 -4.17
N THR A 93 9.72 1.35 -4.09
CA THR A 93 10.73 1.49 -5.16
C THR A 93 10.28 0.81 -6.45
N SER A 94 9.88 -0.46 -6.36
CA SER A 94 9.41 -1.21 -7.53
C SER A 94 8.14 -0.61 -8.16
N GLU A 95 7.21 -0.15 -7.31
CA GLU A 95 5.97 0.49 -7.73
C GLU A 95 6.23 1.79 -8.49
N GLN A 96 7.06 2.68 -7.95
CA GLN A 96 7.36 3.97 -8.58
C GLN A 96 8.21 3.83 -9.85
N ALA A 97 9.20 2.94 -9.85
CA ALA A 97 10.00 2.65 -11.05
C ALA A 97 9.13 2.08 -12.19
N GLY A 98 8.15 1.22 -11.86
CA GLY A 98 7.21 0.68 -12.85
C GLY A 98 6.34 1.73 -13.54
N ALA A 99 6.16 2.91 -12.92
CA ALA A 99 5.43 4.04 -13.48
C ALA A 99 6.34 5.09 -14.17
N GLY A 100 7.65 4.86 -14.19
CA GLY A 100 8.65 5.75 -14.78
C GLY A 100 8.95 7.00 -13.94
N LEU A 101 8.66 6.98 -12.64
CA LEU A 101 8.94 8.10 -11.74
C LEU A 101 10.43 8.23 -11.37
N ASP A 102 11.21 7.18 -11.61
CA ASP A 102 12.67 7.16 -11.49
C ASP A 102 13.38 7.86 -12.66
N GLN A 103 12.65 8.21 -13.73
CA GLN A 103 13.16 8.77 -14.97
C GLN A 103 12.54 10.14 -15.30
N LEU A 104 12.05 10.86 -14.28
CA LEU A 104 11.50 12.20 -14.46
C LEU A 104 12.59 13.18 -14.87
N THR A 105 12.27 14.02 -15.85
CA THR A 105 13.07 15.20 -16.17
C THR A 105 12.97 16.23 -15.03
N PRO A 106 13.93 17.17 -14.89
CA PRO A 106 13.86 18.18 -13.84
C PRO A 106 12.54 18.99 -13.80
N PRO A 107 11.97 19.43 -14.95
CA PRO A 107 10.67 20.12 -14.94
C PRO A 107 9.49 19.23 -14.49
N GLU A 108 9.53 17.94 -14.83
CA GLU A 108 8.49 17.01 -14.38
C GLU A 108 8.59 16.77 -12.87
N LEU A 109 9.80 16.56 -12.36
CA LEU A 109 10.04 16.42 -10.92
C LEU A 109 9.56 17.66 -10.16
N GLU A 110 9.87 18.86 -10.64
CA GLU A 110 9.39 20.11 -10.03
C GLU A 110 7.86 20.16 -9.97
N ARG A 111 7.18 19.74 -11.05
CA ARG A 111 5.71 19.66 -11.08
C ARG A 111 5.18 18.66 -10.05
N PHE A 112 5.78 17.48 -9.94
CA PHE A 112 5.40 16.49 -8.92
C PHE A 112 5.57 17.04 -7.50
N LEU A 113 6.69 17.70 -7.21
CA LEU A 113 6.95 18.28 -5.89
C LEU A 113 5.94 19.39 -5.54
N ALA A 114 5.59 20.25 -6.51
CA ALA A 114 4.59 21.30 -6.31
C ALA A 114 3.17 20.72 -6.08
N LEU A 115 2.81 19.67 -6.81
CA LEU A 115 1.53 18.97 -6.65
C LEU A 115 1.46 18.23 -5.31
N ASN A 116 2.53 17.54 -4.91
CA ASN A 116 2.63 16.92 -3.57
C ASN A 116 2.45 17.97 -2.47
N PHE A 117 3.14 19.12 -2.57
CA PHE A 117 3.00 20.21 -1.59
C PHE A 117 1.55 20.69 -1.49
N SER A 118 0.92 20.99 -2.63
CA SER A 118 -0.47 21.47 -2.67
C SER A 118 -1.46 20.45 -2.12
N TYR A 119 -1.21 19.17 -2.40
CA TYR A 119 -2.04 18.08 -1.92
C TYR A 119 -1.91 17.89 -0.40
N HIS A 120 -0.69 17.91 0.14
CA HIS A 120 -0.44 17.85 1.58
C HIS A 120 -1.07 19.03 2.32
N ASP A 121 -0.90 20.26 1.81
CA ASP A 121 -1.45 21.46 2.44
C ASP A 121 -2.99 21.39 2.55
N LYS A 122 -3.66 20.85 1.52
CA LYS A 122 -5.11 20.73 1.49
C LYS A 122 -5.66 19.57 2.32
N PHE A 123 -5.08 18.38 2.17
CA PHE A 123 -5.68 17.14 2.70
C PHE A 123 -4.99 16.62 3.96
N GLY A 124 -3.75 17.06 4.22
CA GLY A 124 -2.98 16.66 5.40
C GLY A 124 -2.41 15.25 5.34
N PHE A 125 -2.36 14.63 4.16
CA PHE A 125 -1.72 13.33 3.88
C PHE A 125 -1.21 13.29 2.43
N PRO A 126 -0.31 12.35 2.08
CA PRO A 126 0.26 12.19 0.73
C PRO A 126 -0.78 11.91 -0.36
N PHE A 127 -0.46 12.27 -1.60
CA PHE A 127 -1.20 11.75 -2.74
C PHE A 127 -0.88 10.27 -2.93
N ILE A 128 -1.91 9.43 -2.80
CA ILE A 128 -1.78 7.98 -2.91
C ILE A 128 -2.57 7.51 -4.11
N MET A 129 -1.92 6.77 -5.00
CA MET A 129 -2.53 6.14 -6.18
C MET A 129 -1.83 4.81 -6.41
N ALA A 130 -2.60 3.77 -6.75
CA ALA A 130 -2.04 2.50 -7.16
C ALA A 130 -1.44 2.64 -8.57
N VAL A 131 -0.12 2.79 -8.64
CA VAL A 131 0.59 3.16 -9.88
C VAL A 131 0.99 1.98 -10.78
N LYS A 132 0.66 0.73 -10.39
CA LYS A 132 1.00 -0.45 -11.18
C LYS A 132 0.31 -0.40 -12.56
N GLY A 133 1.11 -0.27 -13.61
CA GLY A 133 0.62 -0.14 -14.99
C GLY A 133 0.13 1.27 -15.37
N ALA A 134 0.31 2.25 -14.48
CA ALA A 134 0.05 3.65 -14.78
C ALA A 134 1.27 4.33 -15.41
N THR A 135 1.05 5.43 -16.12
CA THR A 135 2.11 6.33 -16.59
C THR A 135 2.22 7.57 -15.71
N LYS A 136 3.38 8.25 -15.74
CA LYS A 136 3.54 9.56 -15.09
C LYS A 136 2.47 10.58 -15.49
N ASP A 137 2.01 10.56 -16.75
CA ASP A 137 0.94 11.45 -17.22
C ASP A 137 -0.41 11.14 -16.54
N GLN A 138 -0.76 9.85 -16.42
CA GLN A 138 -1.97 9.43 -15.71
C GLN A 138 -1.93 9.78 -14.22
N ILE A 139 -0.74 9.78 -13.62
CA ILE A 139 -0.57 10.20 -12.23
C ILE A 139 -0.80 11.71 -12.10
N LEU A 140 -0.26 12.51 -13.03
CA LEU A 140 -0.49 13.96 -13.09
C LEU A 140 -1.97 14.30 -13.31
N GLU A 141 -2.65 13.61 -14.23
CA GLU A 141 -4.11 13.70 -14.41
C GLU A 141 -4.85 13.32 -13.13
N GLY A 142 -4.35 12.30 -12.41
CA GLY A 142 -4.83 11.90 -11.10
C GLY A 142 -4.79 13.05 -10.09
N PHE A 143 -3.67 13.76 -9.98
CA PHE A 143 -3.56 14.95 -9.12
C PHE A 143 -4.58 16.03 -9.50
N GLU A 144 -4.65 16.38 -10.78
CA GLU A 144 -5.52 17.44 -11.29
C GLU A 144 -7.00 17.13 -11.05
N ALA A 145 -7.41 15.88 -11.23
CA ALA A 145 -8.78 15.44 -10.99
C ALA A 145 -9.13 15.36 -9.50
N ARG A 146 -8.13 15.26 -8.60
CA ARG A 146 -8.34 15.00 -7.15
C ARG A 146 -8.17 16.23 -6.29
N LEU A 147 -7.28 17.14 -6.66
CA LEU A 147 -7.07 18.40 -5.95
C LEU A 147 -8.37 19.21 -5.74
N PRO A 148 -9.38 19.19 -6.64
CA PRO A 148 -10.65 19.87 -6.39
C PRO A 148 -11.56 19.21 -5.33
N ASN A 149 -11.35 17.94 -4.97
CA ASN A 149 -12.22 17.20 -4.05
C ASN A 149 -12.32 17.87 -2.67
N ASP A 150 -13.40 17.59 -1.95
CA ASP A 150 -13.46 17.83 -0.52
C ASP A 150 -12.65 16.77 0.25
N VAL A 151 -12.29 17.08 1.50
CA VAL A 151 -11.41 16.24 2.32
C VAL A 151 -12.00 14.85 2.58
N ALA A 152 -13.31 14.74 2.78
CA ALA A 152 -13.93 13.45 3.10
C ALA A 152 -13.96 12.52 1.87
N THR A 153 -14.31 13.07 0.70
CA THR A 153 -14.24 12.36 -0.58
C THR A 153 -12.82 11.88 -0.86
N GLU A 154 -11.83 12.76 -0.68
CA GLU A 154 -10.44 12.42 -0.98
C GLU A 154 -9.85 11.42 0.02
N PHE A 155 -10.17 11.53 1.30
CA PHE A 155 -9.77 10.56 2.32
C PHE A 155 -10.27 9.16 1.98
N ARG A 156 -11.55 9.03 1.62
CA ARG A 156 -12.14 7.75 1.19
C ARG A 156 -11.47 7.21 -0.06
N ARG A 157 -11.19 8.08 -1.04
CA ARG A 157 -10.48 7.71 -2.26
C ARG A 157 -9.07 7.20 -1.97
N ALA A 158 -8.32 7.89 -1.11
CA ALA A 158 -6.98 7.50 -0.73
C ALA A 158 -6.94 6.13 -0.04
N LEU A 159 -7.87 5.83 0.88
CA LEU A 159 -8.00 4.49 1.47
C LEU A 159 -8.25 3.42 0.41
N ASN A 160 -9.15 3.67 -0.54
CA ASN A 160 -9.40 2.74 -1.65
C ASN A 160 -8.13 2.49 -2.49
N GLU A 161 -7.30 3.50 -2.72
CA GLU A 161 -6.01 3.32 -3.42
C GLU A 161 -5.02 2.50 -2.57
N VAL A 162 -4.95 2.72 -1.26
CA VAL A 162 -4.16 1.88 -0.35
C VAL A 162 -4.59 0.42 -0.41
N HIS A 163 -5.90 0.13 -0.43
CA HIS A 163 -6.39 -1.24 -0.57
C HIS A 163 -6.01 -1.89 -1.91
N LYS A 164 -6.02 -1.13 -3.01
CA LYS A 164 -5.55 -1.61 -4.32
C LYS A 164 -4.06 -1.94 -4.29
N ILE A 165 -3.24 -1.07 -3.70
CA ILE A 165 -1.80 -1.28 -3.52
C ILE A 165 -1.55 -2.56 -2.71
N ALA A 166 -2.22 -2.70 -1.56
CA ALA A 166 -2.13 -3.90 -0.73
C ALA A 166 -2.52 -5.17 -1.51
N GLY A 167 -3.57 -5.10 -2.33
CA GLY A 167 -3.98 -6.20 -3.22
C GLY A 167 -2.89 -6.60 -4.23
N PHE A 168 -2.18 -5.63 -4.81
CA PHE A 168 -1.05 -5.90 -5.70
C PHE A 168 0.15 -6.51 -4.97
N ARG A 169 0.46 -6.03 -3.75
CA ARG A 169 1.55 -6.56 -2.92
C ARG A 169 1.27 -8.01 -2.49
N LEU A 170 0.05 -8.29 -2.01
CA LEU A 170 -0.41 -9.65 -1.71
C LEU A 170 -0.36 -10.56 -2.94
N ALA A 171 -0.64 -10.00 -4.12
CA ALA A 171 -0.55 -10.75 -5.37
C ALA A 171 0.86 -11.12 -5.80
N ALA A 172 1.85 -10.36 -5.37
CA ALA A 172 3.26 -10.59 -5.67
C ALA A 172 3.91 -11.62 -4.72
N LEU A 173 3.27 -11.94 -3.60
CA LEU A 173 3.80 -12.92 -2.64
C LEU A 173 3.83 -14.35 -3.22
N PRO A 174 4.81 -15.20 -2.80
CA PRO A 174 4.96 -16.56 -3.28
C PRO A 174 3.70 -17.43 -3.11
N ASN A 175 3.42 -18.30 -4.09
CA ASN A 175 2.25 -19.19 -4.06
C ASN A 175 2.25 -20.17 -2.88
N ALA A 176 3.43 -20.58 -2.41
CA ALA A 176 3.59 -21.52 -1.30
C ALA A 176 2.98 -20.99 0.01
N LEU A 177 2.98 -19.67 0.22
CA LEU A 177 2.32 -19.04 1.39
C LEU A 177 0.82 -19.31 1.42
N TRP A 178 0.19 -19.49 0.25
CA TRP A 178 -1.24 -19.70 0.11
C TRP A 178 -1.66 -21.18 0.17
N GLY A 179 -0.72 -22.10 0.42
CA GLY A 179 -0.96 -23.53 0.46
C GLY A 179 -1.22 -24.15 -0.93
N LYS A 180 -0.74 -23.48 -1.99
CA LYS A 180 -0.78 -23.95 -3.37
C LYS A 180 0.58 -24.46 -3.82
#